data_AF-A0A9D7XUT9-F1
#
_entry.id   AF-A0A9D7XUT9-F1
#
_cell.length_a   1.000
_cell.length_b   1.000
_cell.length_c   1.000
_cell.angle_alpha   90.00
_cell.angle_beta   90.00
_cell.angle_gamma   90.00
#
_symmetry.space_group_name_H-M   'P 1'
#
loop_
_entity.id
_entity.type
_entity.pdbx_description
1 polymer ?
#
loop_
_entity_poly.entity_id
_entity_poly.type
_entity_poly.pdbx_seq_one_letter_code
_entity_poly.pdbx_strand_id
1 'polypeptide(L)'
;MPATKMMAFRSIKAFTLIEALIVVAIMAIVATITFSDSLEAVIRKKINAEDQALALLERDIRVSFENTDLSGTNIASFVNEIGTGDIATAFSTDTNPVYTTTNSNDWFAKIARIRGTAVQLGVAPLPNSQPALAKLLFNHSGNARLLVAAPPEADKQRFMLISLIAQPGELTLPAYQDNTTWFDAIWNTDFTNRNPAASGLWKSILAPDQIAQWEGDSSGTNLYRLRVQRVTLPRFVVTVNNNHATKYAWVYANHDGYSMTFPTPANNPPNPPQSASILAGRQIRVTCGLPADPNAALQTHLFLLREDAVINVDSL
;
A
#
# COMPACT_ATOMS: atom_id res chain seq x y z
N MET A 1 -46.06 26.71 -79.41
CA MET A 1 -45.34 25.61 -78.72
C MET A 1 -44.32 26.21 -77.77
N PRO A 2 -44.42 25.92 -76.47
CA PRO A 2 -43.21 25.59 -75.71
C PRO A 2 -43.38 24.26 -74.96
N ALA A 3 -42.33 23.45 -74.97
CA ALA A 3 -42.29 22.14 -74.34
C ALA A 3 -41.95 22.27 -72.85
N THR A 4 -42.85 21.79 -71.99
CA THR A 4 -42.64 21.67 -70.54
C THR A 4 -41.66 20.53 -70.27
N LYS A 5 -40.46 20.86 -69.79
CA LYS A 5 -39.49 19.87 -69.25
C LYS A 5 -40.02 19.32 -67.91
N MET A 6 -40.50 18.08 -67.91
CA MET A 6 -40.72 17.32 -66.67
C MET A 6 -39.37 16.91 -66.09
N MET A 7 -39.02 17.43 -64.92
CA MET A 7 -37.97 16.86 -64.07
C MET A 7 -38.48 15.55 -63.46
N ALA A 8 -37.81 14.46 -63.79
CA ALA A 8 -38.04 13.16 -63.15
C ALA A 8 -37.49 13.22 -61.71
N PHE A 9 -38.39 13.25 -60.73
CA PHE A 9 -38.03 12.95 -59.34
C PHE A 9 -37.62 11.48 -59.25
N ARG A 10 -36.36 11.22 -58.88
CA ARG A 10 -35.92 9.88 -58.47
C ARG A 10 -36.74 9.47 -57.24
N SER A 11 -37.58 8.45 -57.41
CA SER A 11 -38.26 7.77 -56.30
C SER A 11 -37.23 7.22 -55.33
N ILE A 12 -37.07 7.86 -54.18
CA ILE A 12 -36.41 7.25 -53.01
C ILE A 12 -37.32 6.11 -52.58
N LYS A 13 -36.89 4.86 -52.76
CA LYS A 13 -37.63 3.69 -52.27
C LYS A 13 -37.73 3.84 -50.74
N ALA A 14 -38.94 4.03 -50.23
CA ALA A 14 -39.20 4.04 -48.81
C ALA A 14 -38.97 2.62 -48.25
N PHE A 15 -38.28 2.54 -47.12
CA PHE A 15 -38.10 1.28 -46.40
C PHE A 15 -39.46 0.70 -46.02
N THR A 16 -39.64 -0.60 -46.23
CA THR A 16 -40.82 -1.29 -45.71
C THR A 16 -40.71 -1.43 -44.19
N LEU A 17 -41.86 -1.47 -43.50
CA LEU A 17 -41.91 -1.63 -42.03
C LEU A 17 -41.12 -2.87 -41.57
N ILE A 18 -41.16 -3.94 -42.36
CA ILE A 18 -40.47 -5.20 -42.05
C ILE A 18 -38.95 -5.08 -42.19
N GLU A 19 -38.44 -4.35 -43.20
CA GLU A 19 -37.01 -4.09 -43.33
C GLU A 19 -36.49 -3.21 -42.18
N ALA A 20 -37.27 -2.21 -41.74
CA ALA A 20 -36.92 -1.39 -40.59
C ALA A 20 -36.86 -2.21 -39.30
N LEU A 21 -37.83 -3.10 -39.07
CA LEU A 21 -37.83 -4.02 -37.92
C LEU A 21 -36.63 -4.98 -37.94
N ILE A 22 -36.30 -5.54 -39.10
CA ILE A 22 -35.15 -6.44 -39.25
C ILE A 22 -33.85 -5.70 -38.93
N VAL A 23 -33.66 -4.49 -39.45
CA VAL A 23 -32.46 -3.69 -39.17
C VAL A 23 -32.35 -3.34 -37.68
N VAL A 24 -33.44 -2.96 -37.03
CA VAL A 24 -33.44 -2.67 -35.58
C VAL A 24 -33.13 -3.93 -34.77
N ALA A 25 -33.70 -5.08 -35.14
CA ALA A 25 -33.41 -6.34 -34.47
C ALA A 25 -31.93 -6.76 -34.62
N ILE A 26 -31.37 -6.63 -35.82
CA ILE A 26 -29.94 -6.88 -36.07
C ILE A 26 -29.08 -5.90 -35.26
N MET A 27 -29.42 -4.61 -35.25
CA MET A 27 -28.68 -3.62 -34.46
C MET A 27 -28.77 -3.90 -32.96
N ALA A 28 -29.91 -4.34 -32.44
CA ALA A 28 -30.05 -4.72 -31.03
C ALA A 28 -29.18 -5.93 -30.67
N ILE A 29 -29.13 -6.96 -31.53
CA ILE A 29 -28.29 -8.15 -31.35
C ILE A 29 -26.80 -7.79 -31.44
N VAL A 30 -26.41 -6.98 -32.42
CA VAL A 30 -25.02 -6.53 -32.56
C VAL A 30 -24.62 -5.64 -31.38
N ALA A 31 -25.50 -4.75 -30.93
CA ALA A 31 -25.26 -3.88 -29.78
C ALA A 31 -25.07 -4.69 -28.49
N THR A 32 -25.87 -5.72 -28.22
CA THR A 32 -25.69 -6.54 -27.01
C THR A 32 -24.38 -7.32 -27.01
N ILE A 33 -23.95 -7.86 -28.15
CA ILE A 33 -22.67 -8.58 -28.26
C ILE A 33 -21.49 -7.61 -28.08
N THR A 34 -21.48 -6.51 -28.84
CA THR A 34 -20.36 -5.55 -28.82
C THR A 34 -20.26 -4.76 -27.53
N PHE A 35 -21.37 -4.51 -26.84
CA PHE A 35 -21.38 -3.79 -25.57
C PHE A 35 -20.65 -4.56 -24.46
N SER A 36 -20.86 -5.88 -24.37
CA SER A 36 -20.20 -6.75 -23.39
C SER A 36 -18.68 -6.76 -23.58
N ASP A 37 -18.21 -6.91 -24.82
CA ASP A 37 -16.78 -6.90 -25.15
C ASP A 37 -16.14 -5.54 -24.84
N SER A 38 -16.87 -4.44 -25.09
CA SER A 38 -16.39 -3.09 -24.80
C SER A 38 -16.25 -2.82 -23.30
N LEU A 39 -17.19 -3.32 -22.49
CA LEU A 39 -17.15 -3.20 -21.02
C LEU A 39 -15.97 -3.96 -20.43
N GLU A 40 -15.76 -5.19 -20.86
CA GLU A 40 -14.66 -6.03 -20.43
C GLU A 40 -13.30 -5.42 -20.81
N ALA A 41 -13.20 -4.83 -22.01
CA ALA A 41 -12.01 -4.11 -22.44
C ALA A 41 -11.74 -2.87 -21.59
N VAL A 42 -12.78 -2.14 -21.18
CA VAL A 42 -12.66 -0.98 -20.27
C VAL A 42 -12.20 -1.42 -18.88
N ILE A 43 -12.80 -2.46 -18.31
CA ILE A 43 -12.40 -3.01 -17.00
C ILE A 43 -10.92 -3.43 -17.04
N ARG A 44 -10.50 -4.13 -18.09
CA ARG A 44 -9.11 -4.55 -18.27
C ARG A 44 -8.15 -3.36 -18.35
N LYS A 45 -8.51 -2.30 -19.08
CA LYS A 45 -7.71 -1.07 -19.13
C LYS A 45 -7.60 -0.41 -17.75
N LYS A 46 -8.70 -0.34 -16.99
CA LYS A 46 -8.69 0.21 -15.63
C LYS A 46 -7.80 -0.62 -14.70
N ILE A 47 -7.88 -1.95 -14.77
CA ILE A 47 -7.02 -2.85 -13.99
C ILE A 47 -5.55 -2.64 -14.34
N ASN A 48 -5.19 -2.63 -15.62
CA ASN A 48 -3.80 -2.44 -16.04
C ASN A 48 -3.24 -1.08 -15.61
N ALA A 49 -4.04 -0.02 -15.73
CA ALA A 49 -3.64 1.31 -15.28
C ALA A 49 -3.45 1.36 -13.75
N GLU A 50 -4.32 0.67 -13.01
CA GLU A 50 -4.20 0.59 -11.57
C GLU A 50 -2.98 -0.23 -11.14
N ASP A 51 -2.73 -1.38 -11.75
CA ASP A 51 -1.56 -2.21 -11.44
C ASP A 51 -0.25 -1.42 -11.62
N GLN A 52 -0.16 -0.58 -12.65
CA GLN A 52 0.97 0.34 -12.82
C GLN A 52 1.05 1.39 -11.71
N ALA A 53 -0.09 1.97 -11.31
CA ALA A 53 -0.13 2.94 -10.22
C ALA A 53 0.30 2.31 -8.88
N LEU A 54 -0.16 1.10 -8.59
CA LEU A 54 0.20 0.33 -7.38
C LEU A 54 1.67 -0.06 -7.38
N ALA A 55 2.23 -0.48 -8.53
CA ALA A 55 3.65 -0.77 -8.65
C ALA A 55 4.53 0.46 -8.38
N LEU A 56 4.12 1.63 -8.87
CA LEU A 56 4.81 2.90 -8.55
C LEU A 56 4.71 3.26 -7.07
N LEU A 57 3.53 3.09 -6.47
CA LEU A 57 3.33 3.32 -5.05
C LEU A 57 4.14 2.36 -4.18
N GLU A 58 4.21 1.07 -4.53
CA GLU A 58 5.10 0.11 -3.87
C GLU A 58 6.55 0.59 -3.93
N ARG A 59 7.03 1.02 -5.11
CA ARG A 59 8.40 1.51 -5.25
C ARG A 59 8.66 2.68 -4.30
N ASP A 60 7.74 3.63 -4.22
CA ASP A 60 7.88 4.79 -3.34
C ASP A 60 7.81 4.40 -1.85
N ILE A 61 6.97 3.41 -1.49
CA ILE A 61 6.96 2.81 -0.15
C ILE A 61 8.32 2.19 0.17
N ARG A 62 8.92 1.43 -0.75
CA ARG A 62 10.24 0.82 -0.55
C ARG A 62 11.34 1.87 -0.39
N VAL A 63 11.33 2.91 -1.22
CA VAL A 63 12.24 4.05 -1.11
C VAL A 63 12.10 4.74 0.25
N SER A 64 10.88 4.83 0.78
CA SER A 64 10.63 5.44 2.10
C SER A 64 11.38 4.77 3.25
N PHE A 65 11.66 3.46 3.14
CA PHE A 65 12.24 2.69 4.24
C PHE A 65 13.66 3.11 4.60
N GLU A 66 14.42 3.61 3.62
CA GLU A 66 15.78 4.13 3.83
C GLU A 66 15.82 5.58 4.31
N ASN A 67 14.67 6.27 4.38
CA ASN A 67 14.64 7.66 4.79
C ASN A 67 14.72 7.79 6.32
N THR A 68 15.63 8.62 6.83
CA THR A 68 15.81 8.84 8.26
C THR A 68 14.79 9.81 8.86
N ASP A 69 14.05 10.55 8.04
CA ASP A 69 12.92 11.37 8.49
C ASP A 69 11.67 10.51 8.75
N LEU A 70 11.57 10.03 10.00
CA LEU A 70 10.53 9.12 10.45
C LEU A 70 9.15 9.76 10.50
N SER A 71 9.09 11.06 10.76
CA SER A 71 7.84 11.80 10.92
C SER A 71 7.25 12.25 9.59
N GLY A 72 8.07 12.67 8.63
CA GLY A 72 7.63 13.29 7.39
C GLY A 72 7.58 12.36 6.18
N THR A 73 8.45 11.35 6.09
CA THR A 73 8.67 10.61 4.83
C THR A 73 8.83 9.10 4.97
N ASN A 74 9.35 8.57 6.08
CA ASN A 74 9.44 7.12 6.27
C ASN A 74 8.05 6.52 6.58
N ILE A 75 7.60 5.56 5.76
CA ILE A 75 6.30 4.88 5.95
C ILE A 75 6.37 3.88 7.10
N ALA A 76 7.51 3.23 7.31
CA ALA A 76 7.66 2.20 8.32
C ALA A 76 7.80 2.76 9.75
N SER A 77 7.26 3.93 10.04
CA SER A 77 7.31 4.54 11.38
C SER A 77 6.19 3.99 12.26
N PHE A 78 6.51 3.04 13.13
CA PHE A 78 5.56 2.40 14.04
C PHE A 78 5.65 2.96 15.45
N VAL A 79 4.54 2.91 16.17
CA VAL A 79 4.50 3.20 17.61
C VAL A 79 5.47 2.25 18.32
N ASN A 80 6.27 2.78 19.25
CA ASN A 80 7.32 2.06 19.99
C ASN A 80 8.58 1.66 19.19
N GLU A 81 8.71 2.05 17.92
CA GLU A 81 9.92 1.79 17.10
C GLU A 81 10.57 3.08 16.54
N ILE A 82 10.12 4.23 17.04
CA ILE A 82 10.55 5.56 16.64
C ILE A 82 10.96 6.40 17.85
N GLY A 83 11.74 7.46 17.61
CA GLY A 83 12.25 8.36 18.64
C GLY A 83 11.17 9.09 19.43
N THR A 84 11.53 9.59 20.62
CA THR A 84 10.66 10.51 21.37
C THR A 84 10.48 11.79 20.54
N GLY A 85 9.23 12.12 20.21
CA GLY A 85 8.89 13.28 19.37
C GLY A 85 8.65 12.95 17.90
N ASP A 86 8.95 11.73 17.46
CA ASP A 86 8.54 11.26 16.13
C ASP A 86 7.07 10.83 16.11
N ILE A 87 6.45 10.96 14.93
CA ILE A 87 5.03 10.62 14.73
C ILE A 87 4.90 9.36 13.87
N ALA A 88 4.21 8.36 14.42
CA ALA A 88 3.91 7.11 13.74
C ALA A 88 3.03 7.33 12.50
N THR A 89 3.24 6.54 11.46
CA THR A 89 2.46 6.57 10.23
C THR A 89 1.00 6.20 10.51
N ALA A 90 0.07 7.02 10.03
CA ALA A 90 -1.35 6.69 10.03
C ALA A 90 -1.66 5.83 8.78
N PHE A 91 -1.81 4.53 9.02
CA PHE A 91 -2.24 3.54 8.03
C PHE A 91 -3.78 3.53 7.91
N SER A 92 -4.28 2.89 6.87
CA SER A 92 -5.71 2.66 6.70
C SER A 92 -6.21 1.66 7.76
N THR A 93 -7.16 2.10 8.58
CA THR A 93 -7.85 1.28 9.61
C THR A 93 -9.33 1.09 9.31
N ASP A 94 -9.73 1.37 8.07
CA ASP A 94 -11.09 1.22 7.55
C ASP A 94 -10.97 0.78 6.07
N THR A 95 -11.90 -0.03 5.60
CA THR A 95 -12.00 -0.47 4.21
C THR A 95 -12.86 0.45 3.33
N ASN A 96 -13.57 1.41 3.92
CA ASN A 96 -14.26 2.48 3.19
C ASN A 96 -14.05 3.87 3.85
N PRO A 97 -12.80 4.33 3.97
CA PRO A 97 -12.48 5.57 4.69
C PRO A 97 -12.98 6.82 3.97
N VAL A 98 -13.47 7.79 4.75
CA VAL A 98 -13.78 9.15 4.29
C VAL A 98 -12.69 10.11 4.77
N TYR A 99 -11.98 10.72 3.82
CA TYR A 99 -10.89 11.64 4.13
C TYR A 99 -11.36 13.10 4.08
N THR A 100 -11.64 13.66 5.25
CA THR A 100 -12.08 15.07 5.40
C THR A 100 -10.92 16.05 5.57
N THR A 101 -9.75 15.56 6.00
CA THR A 101 -8.53 16.35 6.18
C THR A 101 -7.30 15.51 5.81
N THR A 102 -6.15 16.17 5.69
CA THR A 102 -4.84 15.52 5.53
C THR A 102 -3.97 15.88 6.72
N ASN A 103 -3.43 14.87 7.38
CA ASN A 103 -2.46 15.00 8.46
C ASN A 103 -1.04 14.74 7.95
N SER A 104 -0.05 15.20 8.72
CA SER A 104 1.34 15.08 8.31
C SER A 104 1.80 13.63 8.25
N ASN A 105 1.28 12.79 9.13
CA ASN A 105 1.67 11.39 9.28
C ASN A 105 0.81 10.41 8.47
N ASP A 106 -0.19 10.89 7.73
CA ASP A 106 -0.96 10.05 6.81
C ASP A 106 -0.02 9.39 5.80
N TRP A 107 -0.19 8.09 5.57
CA TRP A 107 0.70 7.35 4.66
C TRP A 107 0.79 7.99 3.27
N PHE A 108 -0.34 8.49 2.73
CA PHE A 108 -0.39 9.11 1.41
C PHE A 108 0.27 10.50 1.40
N ALA A 109 0.26 11.22 2.52
CA ALA A 109 0.98 12.48 2.69
C ALA A 109 2.50 12.24 2.71
N LYS A 110 2.95 11.20 3.42
CA LYS A 110 4.37 10.79 3.42
C LYS A 110 4.85 10.41 2.02
N ILE A 111 4.11 9.56 1.30
CA ILE A 111 4.43 9.23 -0.10
C ILE A 111 4.43 10.47 -1.01
N ALA A 112 3.49 11.39 -0.84
CA ALA A 112 3.47 12.64 -1.60
C ALA A 112 4.77 13.43 -1.43
N ARG A 113 5.30 13.53 -0.20
CA ARG A 113 6.58 14.19 0.07
C ARG A 113 7.77 13.47 -0.57
N ILE A 114 7.78 12.14 -0.59
CA ILE A 114 8.80 11.37 -1.32
C ILE A 114 8.79 11.74 -2.81
N ARG A 115 7.60 11.98 -3.38
CA ARG A 115 7.44 12.45 -4.77
C ARG A 115 7.71 13.95 -4.95
N GLY A 116 8.20 14.66 -3.92
CA GLY A 116 8.42 16.11 -3.96
C GLY A 116 7.14 16.94 -4.06
N THR A 117 5.98 16.37 -3.71
CA THR A 117 4.70 17.06 -3.73
C THR A 117 4.46 17.76 -2.39
N ALA A 118 4.13 19.06 -2.45
CA ALA A 118 3.72 19.81 -1.26
C ALA A 118 2.37 19.32 -0.74
N VAL A 119 2.27 19.16 0.58
CA VAL A 119 1.05 18.71 1.28
C VAL A 119 0.46 19.88 2.05
N GLN A 120 -0.85 20.13 1.88
CA GLN A 120 -1.59 21.10 2.67
C GLN A 120 -2.29 20.40 3.83
N LEU A 121 -1.77 20.62 5.04
CA LEU A 121 -2.32 20.01 6.26
C LEU A 121 -3.69 20.61 6.60
N GLY A 122 -4.59 19.79 7.14
CA GLY A 122 -5.96 20.19 7.49
C GLY A 122 -6.90 20.34 6.31
N VAL A 123 -6.41 20.19 5.07
CA VAL A 123 -7.22 20.26 3.84
C VAL A 123 -7.54 18.85 3.35
N ALA A 124 -8.77 18.62 2.88
CA ALA A 124 -9.16 17.32 2.33
C ALA A 124 -8.31 16.96 1.09
N PRO A 125 -7.92 15.68 0.89
CA PRO A 125 -7.14 15.23 -0.26
C PRO A 125 -8.00 15.03 -1.52
N LEU A 126 -8.84 16.01 -1.88
CA LEU A 126 -9.79 15.92 -2.99
C LEU A 126 -9.21 16.46 -4.32
N PRO A 127 -9.74 16.05 -5.49
CA PRO A 127 -9.25 16.51 -6.79
C PRO A 127 -9.19 18.03 -6.96
N ASN A 128 -10.12 18.76 -6.32
CA ASN A 128 -10.22 20.21 -6.44
C ASN A 128 -9.35 20.99 -5.44
N SER A 129 -8.93 20.37 -4.33
CA SER A 129 -8.15 21.01 -3.27
C SER A 129 -6.69 20.57 -3.27
N GLN A 130 -6.44 19.27 -3.44
CA GLN A 130 -5.10 18.67 -3.47
C GLN A 130 -5.01 17.59 -4.57
N PRO A 131 -5.03 17.97 -5.85
CA PRO A 131 -5.13 17.03 -6.98
C PRO A 131 -4.02 15.97 -7.02
N ALA A 132 -2.81 16.31 -6.60
CA ALA A 132 -1.70 15.36 -6.56
C ALA A 132 -1.90 14.28 -5.48
N LEU A 133 -2.41 14.65 -4.30
CA LEU A 133 -2.74 13.71 -3.23
C LEU A 133 -3.98 12.88 -3.60
N ALA A 134 -4.98 13.50 -4.22
CA ALA A 134 -6.16 12.78 -4.69
C ALA A 134 -5.79 11.67 -5.68
N LYS A 135 -4.81 11.90 -6.57
CA LYS A 135 -4.30 10.88 -7.50
C LYS A 135 -3.55 9.74 -6.81
N LEU A 136 -2.91 9.99 -5.67
CA LEU A 136 -2.28 8.95 -4.85
C LEU A 136 -3.32 8.13 -4.10
N LEU A 137 -4.30 8.82 -3.52
CA LEU A 137 -5.25 8.24 -2.60
C LEU A 137 -6.42 7.57 -3.30
N PHE A 138 -6.93 8.10 -4.41
CA PHE A 138 -8.09 7.56 -5.10
C PHE A 138 -7.70 6.91 -6.42
N ASN A 139 -8.32 5.77 -6.70
CA ASN A 139 -8.22 5.16 -8.02
C ASN A 139 -9.20 5.81 -9.01
N HIS A 140 -9.13 5.39 -10.28
CA HIS A 140 -9.97 5.98 -11.33
C HIS A 140 -11.48 5.73 -11.13
N SER A 141 -11.87 4.74 -10.34
CA SER A 141 -13.27 4.49 -9.98
C SER A 141 -13.75 5.36 -8.82
N GLY A 142 -12.87 6.17 -8.21
CA GLY A 142 -13.19 7.02 -7.05
C GLY A 142 -13.11 6.30 -5.71
N ASN A 143 -12.73 5.02 -5.67
CA ASN A 143 -12.47 4.32 -4.41
C ASN A 143 -11.11 4.72 -3.84
N ALA A 144 -11.02 4.81 -2.52
CA ALA A 144 -9.75 5.01 -1.85
C ALA A 144 -8.87 3.77 -1.98
N ARG A 145 -7.58 3.98 -2.26
CA ARG A 145 -6.51 3.03 -2.02
C ARG A 145 -6.24 2.97 -0.53
N LEU A 146 -5.95 1.78 -0.05
CA LEU A 146 -5.69 1.53 1.36
C LEU A 146 -4.25 1.05 1.51
N LEU A 147 -3.51 1.61 2.46
CA LEU A 147 -2.23 1.05 2.86
C LEU A 147 -2.39 0.52 4.29
N VAL A 148 -2.28 -0.80 4.43
CA VAL A 148 -2.43 -1.49 5.71
C VAL A 148 -1.11 -2.14 6.07
N ALA A 149 -0.67 -1.97 7.32
CA ALA A 149 0.46 -2.71 7.87
C ALA A 149 -0.05 -3.96 8.61
N ALA A 150 0.70 -5.06 8.51
CA ALA A 150 0.46 -6.24 9.34
C ALA A 150 0.74 -5.93 10.82
N PRO A 151 0.17 -6.69 11.76
CA PRO A 151 0.67 -6.70 13.14
C PRO A 151 2.18 -6.99 13.19
N PRO A 152 2.91 -6.55 14.24
CA PRO A 152 4.35 -6.75 14.33
C PRO A 152 4.76 -8.22 14.24
N GLU A 153 5.72 -8.54 13.37
CA GLU A 153 6.29 -9.87 13.20
C GLU A 153 7.79 -9.85 13.58
N ALA A 154 8.33 -10.98 14.03
CA ALA A 154 9.69 -11.05 14.58
C ALA A 154 10.79 -10.81 13.53
N ASP A 155 10.61 -11.28 12.30
CA ASP A 155 11.62 -11.31 11.23
C ASP A 155 11.38 -10.29 10.12
N LYS A 156 10.19 -9.68 10.09
CA LYS A 156 9.77 -8.78 9.01
C LYS A 156 8.64 -7.87 9.46
N GLN A 157 8.28 -6.96 8.58
CA GLN A 157 7.08 -6.17 8.63
C GLN A 157 6.44 -6.20 7.24
N ARG A 158 5.20 -6.67 7.16
CA ARG A 158 4.43 -6.72 5.92
C ARG A 158 3.51 -5.51 5.79
N PHE A 159 3.30 -5.07 4.55
CA PHE A 159 2.38 -4.02 4.16
C PHE A 159 1.60 -4.46 2.92
N MET A 160 0.32 -4.13 2.85
CA MET A 160 -0.50 -4.35 1.68
C MET A 160 -1.11 -3.04 1.21
N LEU A 161 -0.93 -2.78 -0.09
CA LEU A 161 -1.58 -1.68 -0.78
C LEU A 161 -2.75 -2.25 -1.57
N ILE A 162 -3.96 -1.84 -1.21
CA ILE A 162 -5.22 -2.40 -1.71
C ILE A 162 -5.93 -1.35 -2.56
N SER A 163 -6.50 -1.76 -3.70
CA SER A 163 -7.33 -0.90 -4.54
C SER A 163 -8.46 -1.66 -5.21
N LEU A 164 -9.69 -1.16 -5.08
CA LEU A 164 -10.90 -1.79 -5.60
C LEU A 164 -11.35 -1.17 -6.94
N ILE A 165 -11.30 -1.96 -8.02
CA ILE A 165 -11.72 -1.58 -9.38
C ILE A 165 -13.18 -1.99 -9.64
N ALA A 166 -14.06 -1.54 -8.75
CA ALA A 166 -15.50 -1.60 -8.89
C ALA A 166 -16.08 -0.17 -8.75
N GLN A 167 -17.32 0.05 -9.14
CA GLN A 167 -17.98 1.32 -8.83
C GLN A 167 -18.12 1.47 -7.30
N PRO A 168 -18.07 2.68 -6.75
CA PRO A 168 -18.29 2.89 -5.33
C PRO A 168 -19.64 2.30 -4.89
N GLY A 169 -19.62 1.42 -3.89
CA GLY A 169 -20.80 0.71 -3.39
C GLY A 169 -21.21 -0.55 -4.17
N GLU A 170 -20.55 -0.88 -5.29
CA GLU A 170 -20.83 -2.11 -6.06
C GLU A 170 -20.33 -3.36 -5.32
N LEU A 171 -19.14 -3.28 -4.72
CA LEU A 171 -18.54 -4.37 -3.95
C LEU A 171 -18.16 -3.85 -2.56
N THR A 172 -18.49 -4.62 -1.53
CA THR A 172 -18.16 -4.29 -0.14
C THR A 172 -16.98 -5.11 0.32
N LEU A 173 -15.87 -4.47 0.71
CA LEU A 173 -14.76 -5.14 1.37
C LEU A 173 -15.19 -5.59 2.78
N PRO A 174 -14.69 -6.73 3.29
CA PRO A 174 -14.91 -7.11 4.68
C PRO A 174 -14.46 -5.98 5.62
N ALA A 175 -15.20 -5.77 6.70
CA ALA A 175 -14.81 -4.79 7.71
C ALA A 175 -13.38 -5.05 8.20
N TYR A 176 -12.59 -3.99 8.36
CA TYR A 176 -11.22 -4.07 8.85
C TYR A 176 -11.20 -4.67 10.26
N GLN A 177 -10.24 -5.57 10.50
CA GLN A 177 -9.94 -6.07 11.82
C GLN A 177 -8.42 -6.01 12.03
N ASP A 178 -7.99 -5.43 13.14
CA ASP A 178 -6.57 -5.30 13.50
C ASP A 178 -6.01 -6.62 14.06
N ASN A 179 -5.94 -7.63 13.20
CA ASN A 179 -5.38 -8.94 13.54
C ASN A 179 -4.73 -9.63 12.34
N THR A 180 -3.85 -10.58 12.64
CA THR A 180 -3.09 -11.32 11.63
C THR A 180 -3.99 -12.17 10.74
N THR A 181 -5.09 -12.73 11.27
CA THR A 181 -6.02 -13.58 10.50
C THR A 181 -6.69 -12.80 9.37
N TRP A 182 -7.12 -11.57 9.63
CA TRP A 182 -7.70 -10.67 8.62
C TRP A 182 -6.67 -10.25 7.59
N PHE A 183 -5.48 -9.85 8.04
CA PHE A 183 -4.38 -9.50 7.15
C PHE A 183 -4.01 -10.66 6.23
N ASP A 184 -3.81 -11.86 6.79
CA ASP A 184 -3.39 -13.06 6.06
C ASP A 184 -4.46 -13.58 5.10
N ALA A 185 -5.74 -13.39 5.41
CA ALA A 185 -6.84 -13.74 4.50
C ALA A 185 -6.75 -12.96 3.17
N ILE A 186 -6.36 -11.68 3.22
CA ILE A 186 -6.13 -10.86 2.03
C ILE A 186 -4.76 -11.18 1.44
N TRP A 187 -3.72 -11.18 2.27
CA TRP A 187 -2.34 -11.39 1.83
C TRP A 187 -2.17 -12.69 1.04
N ASN A 188 -2.77 -13.79 1.47
CA ASN A 188 -2.59 -15.10 0.82
C ASN A 188 -3.53 -15.35 -0.36
N THR A 189 -4.49 -14.46 -0.63
CA THR A 189 -5.44 -14.64 -1.74
C THR A 189 -4.85 -14.17 -3.07
N ASP A 190 -4.91 -15.02 -4.09
CA ASP A 190 -4.54 -14.63 -5.45
C ASP A 190 -5.70 -13.91 -6.15
N PHE A 191 -5.67 -12.57 -6.09
CA PHE A 191 -6.62 -11.71 -6.79
C PHE A 191 -6.30 -11.49 -8.27
N THR A 192 -5.34 -12.22 -8.86
CA THR A 192 -5.09 -12.16 -10.31
C THR A 192 -5.86 -13.22 -11.07
N ASN A 193 -6.22 -14.30 -10.37
CA ASN A 193 -7.07 -15.36 -10.89
C ASN A 193 -8.53 -14.86 -11.01
N ARG A 194 -9.26 -15.32 -12.03
CA ARG A 194 -10.69 -15.01 -12.23
C ARG A 194 -11.63 -15.95 -11.46
N ASN A 195 -11.12 -17.10 -11.03
CA ASN A 195 -11.92 -18.11 -10.33
C ASN A 195 -11.49 -18.40 -8.85
N PRO A 196 -10.81 -17.51 -8.11
CA PRO A 196 -10.57 -17.76 -6.69
C PRO A 196 -11.89 -17.66 -5.94
N ALA A 197 -12.08 -18.48 -4.91
CA ALA A 197 -13.20 -18.30 -3.99
C ALA A 197 -12.83 -17.25 -2.94
N ALA A 198 -13.82 -16.49 -2.44
CA ALA A 198 -13.60 -15.64 -1.28
C ALA A 198 -13.14 -16.50 -0.10
N SER A 199 -12.18 -16.00 0.69
CA SER A 199 -11.66 -16.75 1.84
C SER A 199 -12.78 -17.05 2.85
N GLY A 200 -12.64 -18.13 3.63
CA GLY A 200 -13.63 -18.47 4.66
C GLY A 200 -13.89 -17.34 5.66
N LEU A 201 -12.87 -16.53 5.95
CA LEU A 201 -13.00 -15.34 6.80
C LEU A 201 -13.87 -14.26 6.14
N TRP A 202 -13.71 -14.01 4.84
CA TRP A 202 -14.54 -13.05 4.14
C TRP A 202 -16.02 -13.47 4.18
N LYS A 203 -16.28 -14.76 3.98
CA LYS A 203 -17.63 -15.33 4.05
C LYS A 203 -18.24 -15.30 5.45
N SER A 204 -17.43 -15.24 6.52
CA SER A 204 -17.95 -15.12 7.88
C SER A 204 -18.24 -13.67 8.30
N ILE A 205 -17.67 -12.68 7.60
CA ILE A 205 -17.84 -11.25 7.89
C ILE A 205 -18.92 -10.63 7.00
N LEU A 206 -18.97 -11.02 5.73
CA LEU A 206 -19.87 -10.43 4.73
C LEU A 206 -21.28 -11.01 4.83
N ALA A 207 -22.27 -10.18 4.51
CA ALA A 207 -23.65 -10.63 4.37
C ALA A 207 -23.83 -11.53 3.12
N PRO A 208 -24.85 -12.41 3.06
CA PRO A 208 -25.01 -13.36 1.96
C PRO A 208 -25.09 -12.72 0.56
N ASP A 209 -25.71 -11.55 0.44
CA ASP A 209 -25.80 -10.77 -0.79
C ASP A 209 -24.43 -10.20 -1.21
N GLN A 210 -23.64 -9.73 -0.24
CA GLN A 210 -22.27 -9.25 -0.49
C GLN A 210 -21.34 -10.41 -0.91
N ILE A 211 -21.52 -11.60 -0.33
CA ILE A 211 -20.80 -12.80 -0.74
C ILE A 211 -21.13 -13.13 -2.20
N ALA A 212 -22.42 -13.16 -2.56
CA ALA A 212 -22.86 -13.42 -3.93
C ALA A 212 -22.28 -12.41 -4.93
N GLN A 213 -22.18 -11.13 -4.55
CA GLN A 213 -21.53 -10.12 -5.39
C GLN A 213 -20.04 -10.43 -5.66
N TRP A 214 -19.30 -10.90 -4.65
CA TRP A 214 -17.89 -11.27 -4.83
C TRP A 214 -17.72 -12.58 -5.60
N GLU A 215 -18.56 -13.56 -5.35
CA GLU A 215 -18.55 -14.85 -6.05
C GLU A 215 -18.98 -14.74 -7.51
N GLY A 216 -19.69 -13.66 -7.86
CA GLY A 216 -20.05 -13.34 -9.23
C GLY A 216 -21.09 -14.32 -9.79
N ASP A 217 -20.96 -14.63 -11.08
CA ASP A 217 -21.89 -15.50 -11.79
C ASP A 217 -21.15 -16.54 -12.65
N SER A 218 -21.84 -17.14 -13.62
CA SER A 218 -21.27 -18.11 -14.56
C SER A 218 -20.04 -17.62 -15.34
N SER A 219 -19.82 -16.30 -15.39
CA SER A 219 -18.70 -15.63 -16.06
C SER A 219 -17.44 -15.53 -15.20
N GLY A 220 -17.53 -15.90 -13.91
CA GLY A 220 -16.43 -15.90 -12.95
C GLY A 220 -16.67 -14.98 -11.75
N THR A 221 -15.69 -14.94 -10.86
CA THR A 221 -15.76 -14.16 -9.62
C THR A 221 -15.39 -12.70 -9.84
N ASN A 222 -15.81 -11.80 -8.96
CA ASN A 222 -15.41 -10.38 -8.98
C ASN A 222 -14.11 -10.10 -8.22
N LEU A 223 -13.49 -11.12 -7.61
CA LEU A 223 -12.28 -10.96 -6.82
C LEU A 223 -11.10 -10.38 -7.61
N TYR A 224 -11.04 -10.63 -8.93
CA TYR A 224 -9.97 -10.10 -9.77
C TYR A 224 -9.94 -8.56 -9.85
N ARG A 225 -11.05 -7.91 -9.49
CA ARG A 225 -11.20 -6.45 -9.49
C ARG A 225 -10.60 -5.82 -8.23
N LEU A 226 -10.28 -6.61 -7.21
CA LEU A 226 -9.46 -6.14 -6.09
C LEU A 226 -7.99 -6.34 -6.42
N ARG A 227 -7.22 -5.26 -6.38
CA ARG A 227 -5.79 -5.29 -6.67
C ARG A 227 -5.02 -5.10 -5.37
N VAL A 228 -4.08 -6.01 -5.11
CA VAL A 228 -3.30 -6.01 -3.87
C VAL A 228 -1.81 -6.11 -4.20
N GLN A 229 -1.07 -5.06 -3.87
CA GLN A 229 0.39 -5.06 -3.92
C GLN A 229 0.95 -5.37 -2.54
N ARG A 230 1.93 -6.26 -2.49
CA ARG A 230 2.49 -6.81 -1.24
C ARG A 230 3.90 -6.31 -1.06
N VAL A 231 4.19 -5.73 0.10
CA VAL A 231 5.53 -5.22 0.44
C VAL A 231 5.99 -5.87 1.72
N THR A 232 7.19 -6.43 1.70
CA THR A 232 7.85 -7.00 2.88
C THR A 232 9.11 -6.20 3.15
N LEU A 233 9.23 -5.74 4.40
CA LEU A 233 10.42 -5.08 4.95
C LEU A 233 11.06 -6.05 5.95
N PRO A 234 12.29 -6.54 5.73
CA PRO A 234 12.94 -7.41 6.70
C PRO A 234 13.27 -6.68 8.00
N ARG A 235 13.42 -7.44 9.08
CA ARG A 235 14.04 -7.00 10.33
C ARG A 235 15.38 -7.71 10.50
N PHE A 236 16.35 -6.99 11.04
CA PHE A 236 17.71 -7.44 11.27
C PHE A 236 18.12 -7.21 12.71
N VAL A 237 19.15 -7.92 13.17
CA VAL A 237 19.71 -7.78 14.50
C VAL A 237 21.11 -7.18 14.44
N VAL A 238 21.46 -6.44 15.48
CA VAL A 238 22.83 -5.95 15.72
C VAL A 238 23.41 -6.72 16.89
N THR A 239 24.53 -7.39 16.63
CA THR A 239 25.34 -8.07 17.64
C THR A 239 26.55 -7.20 17.95
N VAL A 240 26.80 -6.91 19.23
CA VAL A 240 27.98 -6.13 19.63
C VAL A 240 28.91 -7.01 20.46
N ASN A 241 30.10 -7.26 19.92
CA ASN A 241 31.22 -7.85 20.63
C ASN A 241 32.01 -6.73 21.29
N ASN A 242 31.68 -6.42 22.54
CA ASN A 242 32.41 -5.42 23.31
C ASN A 242 33.60 -6.07 24.02
N ASN A 243 34.81 -5.89 23.46
CA ASN A 243 36.06 -6.38 24.05
C ASN A 243 36.76 -5.32 24.93
N HIS A 244 36.15 -4.15 25.11
CA HIS A 244 36.76 -3.06 25.86
C HIS A 244 36.75 -3.34 27.36
N ALA A 245 37.91 -3.26 28.03
CA ALA A 245 38.09 -3.66 29.43
C ALA A 245 37.21 -2.89 30.44
N THR A 246 36.92 -1.61 30.17
CA THR A 246 36.25 -0.71 31.14
C THR A 246 35.06 0.09 30.58
N LYS A 247 34.75 -0.01 29.28
CA LYS A 247 33.72 0.81 28.63
C LYS A 247 32.55 -0.05 28.20
N TYR A 248 31.36 0.51 28.29
CA TYR A 248 30.14 -0.09 27.74
C TYR A 248 29.95 0.41 26.31
N ALA A 249 29.24 -0.39 25.52
CA ALA A 249 28.71 0.04 24.24
C ALA A 249 27.19 0.21 24.34
N TRP A 250 26.66 1.17 23.60
CA TRP A 250 25.22 1.37 23.45
C TRP A 250 24.88 1.41 21.97
N VAL A 251 23.82 0.70 21.60
CA VAL A 251 23.26 0.71 20.24
C VAL A 251 21.97 1.48 20.29
N TYR A 252 21.90 2.53 19.49
CA TYR A 252 20.70 3.31 19.26
C TYR A 252 20.19 3.08 17.86
N ALA A 253 18.87 2.95 17.72
CA ALA A 253 18.20 3.06 16.43
C ALA A 253 17.29 4.30 16.45
N ASN A 254 17.19 4.98 15.31
CA ASN A 254 16.16 6.01 15.06
C ASN A 254 16.12 7.16 16.08
N HIS A 255 17.09 8.08 16.03
CA HIS A 255 17.16 9.26 16.92
C HIS A 255 16.82 8.93 18.40
N ASP A 256 17.32 7.80 18.91
CA ASP A 256 17.15 7.31 20.28
C ASP A 256 15.80 6.66 20.64
N GLY A 257 14.99 6.26 19.66
CA GLY A 257 13.74 5.51 19.87
C GLY A 257 13.92 4.09 20.40
N TYR A 258 15.14 3.56 20.29
CA TYR A 258 15.55 2.26 20.80
C TYR A 258 16.96 2.35 21.33
N SER A 259 17.22 1.86 22.54
CA SER A 259 18.56 1.78 23.13
C SER A 259 18.81 0.42 23.77
N MET A 260 19.90 -0.25 23.40
CA MET A 260 20.40 -1.42 24.13
C MET A 260 21.81 -1.20 24.64
N THR A 261 22.07 -1.69 25.86
CA THR A 261 23.37 -1.59 26.54
C THR A 261 24.11 -2.92 26.45
N PHE A 262 25.38 -2.85 26.08
CA PHE A 262 26.29 -3.97 25.94
C PHE A 262 27.45 -3.77 26.93
N PRO A 263 27.45 -4.48 28.08
CA PRO A 263 28.44 -4.27 29.13
C PRO A 263 29.84 -4.75 28.70
N THR A 264 30.85 -4.46 29.52
CA THR A 264 32.23 -4.95 29.35
C THR A 264 32.30 -6.49 29.27
N PRO A 265 33.35 -7.07 28.62
CA PRO A 265 33.47 -8.51 28.39
C PRO A 265 33.64 -9.37 29.66
N ALA A 266 33.67 -8.78 30.86
CA ALA A 266 33.79 -9.49 32.14
C ALA A 266 32.73 -10.59 32.38
N ASN A 267 31.67 -10.64 31.57
CA ASN A 267 30.60 -11.64 31.68
C ASN A 267 30.49 -12.64 30.51
N ASN A 268 31.37 -12.59 29.50
CA ASN A 268 31.44 -13.48 28.31
C ASN A 268 30.33 -14.56 28.23
N PRO A 269 29.06 -14.17 27.95
CA PRO A 269 28.01 -15.15 27.81
C PRO A 269 28.33 -15.98 26.55
N PRO A 270 28.01 -17.29 26.53
CA PRO A 270 28.32 -18.17 25.40
C PRO A 270 27.74 -17.68 24.06
N ASN A 271 26.78 -16.76 24.09
CA ASN A 271 26.29 -16.00 22.93
C ASN A 271 26.46 -14.49 23.21
N PRO A 272 27.11 -13.72 22.32
CA PRO A 272 27.17 -12.27 22.45
C PRO A 272 25.75 -11.68 22.48
N PRO A 273 25.49 -10.62 23.25
CA PRO A 273 24.17 -10.04 23.33
C PRO A 273 23.74 -9.55 21.93
N GLN A 274 22.47 -9.76 21.60
CA GLN A 274 21.86 -9.30 20.36
C GLN A 274 20.82 -8.22 20.65
N SER A 275 20.67 -7.27 19.74
CA SER A 275 19.53 -6.37 19.78
C SER A 275 18.22 -7.14 19.58
N ALA A 276 17.09 -6.59 20.02
CA ALA A 276 15.80 -6.89 19.43
C ALA A 276 15.84 -6.64 17.91
N SER A 277 14.91 -7.25 17.18
CA SER A 277 14.80 -7.09 15.73
C SER A 277 14.48 -5.65 15.34
N ILE A 278 15.33 -5.04 14.51
CA ILE A 278 15.22 -3.66 14.02
C ILE A 278 14.84 -3.69 12.54
N LEU A 279 13.90 -2.85 12.12
CA LEU A 279 13.53 -2.74 10.71
C LEU A 279 14.72 -2.38 9.81
N ALA A 280 14.76 -2.95 8.61
CA ALA A 280 15.77 -2.54 7.64
C ALA A 280 15.62 -1.06 7.25
N GLY A 281 16.73 -0.43 6.87
CA GLY A 281 16.82 0.98 6.52
C GLY A 281 16.91 1.92 7.72
N ARG A 282 16.88 1.42 8.97
CA ARG A 282 17.09 2.28 10.15
C ARG A 282 18.53 2.73 10.27
N GLN A 283 18.71 3.98 10.70
CA GLN A 283 20.02 4.48 11.09
C GLN A 283 20.38 3.95 12.47
N ILE A 284 21.52 3.27 12.53
CA ILE A 284 22.11 2.70 13.74
C ILE A 284 23.28 3.58 14.15
N ARG A 285 23.26 4.03 15.41
CA ARG A 285 24.36 4.73 16.06
C ARG A 285 24.88 3.86 17.18
N VAL A 286 26.19 3.59 17.18
CA VAL A 286 26.85 2.89 18.28
C VAL A 286 27.78 3.85 18.99
N THR A 287 27.65 3.93 20.31
CA THR A 287 28.51 4.76 21.16
C THR A 287 29.25 3.90 22.19
N CYS A 288 30.45 4.29 22.59
CA CYS A 288 31.25 3.61 23.59
C CYS A 288 31.77 4.60 24.64
N GLY A 289 31.69 4.25 25.92
CA GLY A 289 31.99 5.17 27.01
C GLY A 289 31.99 4.50 28.39
N LEU A 290 32.31 5.28 29.43
CA LEU A 290 32.28 4.76 30.80
C LEU A 290 30.83 4.52 31.24
N PRO A 291 30.53 3.43 31.98
CA PRO A 291 29.16 3.09 32.37
C PRO A 291 28.46 4.20 33.17
N ALA A 292 29.23 4.96 33.95
CA ALA A 292 28.73 6.04 34.80
C ALA A 292 28.36 7.31 34.03
N ASP A 293 28.76 7.43 32.76
CA ASP A 293 28.48 8.61 31.93
C ASP A 293 28.15 8.23 30.48
N PRO A 294 26.92 7.74 30.22
CA PRO A 294 26.47 7.39 28.87
C PRO A 294 26.42 8.58 27.92
N ASN A 295 26.25 9.80 28.45
CA ASN A 295 26.13 11.02 27.65
C ASN A 295 27.49 11.51 27.13
N ALA A 296 28.59 11.14 27.81
CA ALA A 296 29.94 11.37 27.31
C ALA A 296 30.46 10.23 26.41
N ALA A 297 29.63 9.22 26.09
CA ALA A 297 30.03 8.13 25.22
C ALA A 297 30.31 8.62 23.79
N LEU A 298 31.44 8.20 23.22
CA LEU A 298 31.86 8.60 21.88
C LEU A 298 31.20 7.71 20.84
N GLN A 299 30.69 8.31 19.77
CA GLN A 299 30.19 7.56 18.61
C GLN A 299 31.34 6.80 17.94
N THR A 300 31.20 5.49 17.84
CA THR A 300 32.16 4.61 17.15
C THR A 300 31.68 4.22 15.76
N HIS A 301 30.37 4.04 15.58
CA HIS A 301 29.78 3.65 14.31
C HIS A 301 28.48 4.41 14.03
N LEU A 302 28.23 4.70 12.74
CA LEU A 302 26.99 5.26 12.23
C LEU A 302 26.71 4.70 10.83
N PHE A 303 25.63 3.95 10.66
CA PHE A 303 25.31 3.29 9.39
C PHE A 303 23.80 3.02 9.25
N LEU A 304 23.35 2.67 8.04
CA LEU A 304 21.99 2.17 7.78
C LEU A 304 21.98 0.64 7.84
N LEU A 305 21.04 0.07 8.59
CA LEU A 305 20.92 -1.37 8.76
C LEU A 305 20.30 -2.01 7.51
N ARG A 306 21.07 -2.83 6.79
CA ARG A 306 20.61 -3.52 5.56
C ARG A 306 20.69 -5.04 5.64
N GLU A 307 21.34 -5.54 6.67
CA GLU A 307 21.55 -6.95 6.99
C GLU A 307 21.87 -7.07 8.47
N ASP A 308 21.91 -8.29 9.00
CA ASP A 308 22.41 -8.54 10.35
C ASP A 308 23.84 -8.02 10.49
N ALA A 309 24.09 -7.22 11.52
CA ALA A 309 25.37 -6.56 11.71
C ALA A 309 26.10 -7.10 12.93
N VAL A 310 27.39 -7.38 12.78
CA VAL A 310 28.30 -7.70 13.89
C VAL A 310 29.29 -6.57 14.04
N ILE A 311 29.33 -5.97 15.24
CA ILE A 311 30.17 -4.83 15.56
C ILE A 311 31.16 -5.22 16.64
N ASN A 312 32.44 -5.03 16.37
CA ASN A 312 33.48 -5.20 17.37
C ASN A 312 33.83 -3.83 17.96
N VAL A 313 33.75 -3.72 19.29
CA VAL A 313 34.21 -2.54 20.02
C VAL A 313 35.48 -2.93 20.75
N ASP A 314 36.60 -2.62 20.11
CA ASP A 314 37.94 -2.83 20.64
C ASP A 314 38.52 -1.51 21.19
N SER A 315 39.76 -1.55 21.68
CA SER A 315 40.46 -0.39 22.22
C SER A 315 40.66 0.69 21.15
N LEU A 316 39.77 1.69 21.12
CA LEU A 316 40.03 3.02 20.55
C LEU A 316 40.90 3.84 21.50
#